data_AF-A0A1F6DD54-F1
#
_entry.id   AF-A0A1F6DD54-F1
#
_cell.length_a   1.000
_cell.length_b   1.000
_cell.length_c   1.000
_cell.angle_alpha   90.00
_cell.angle_beta   90.00
_cell.angle_gamma   90.00
#
_symmetry.space_group_name_H-M   'P 1'
#
loop_
_entity.id
_entity.type
_entity.pdbx_description
1 polymer ?
#
loop_
_entity_poly.entity_id
_entity_poly.type
_entity_poly.pdbx_seq_one_letter_code
_entity_poly.pdbx_strand_id
1 'polypeptide(L)'
;MYMRSTSSPTTAKGFTLLELLIVIAIIAILATILVIVINPVETLRRARDVQRLSDLSSVRTAIAMYMTVTPNPQLGECALTPSNPTNRIVYLSQDAATTTVAGVVYAGTDVTAVDGTGWIPVNFSAIAGGSPLAALPLDPSQASTFDVNDIATSTPIYRYACSDAPLAFELTARLESIAYGDVDVDEGGTNKMATDGGDSSDLYEVGTNLLIID
;
A
#
# COMPACT_ATOMS: atom_id res chain seq x y z
N MET A 1 80.75 -6.07 3.85
CA MET A 1 80.37 -5.10 4.90
C MET A 1 78.99 -4.55 4.50
N TYR A 2 77.92 -5.01 5.14
CA TYR A 2 76.54 -4.61 4.81
C TYR A 2 76.11 -3.44 5.72
N MET A 3 75.63 -2.34 5.12
CA MET A 3 75.01 -1.21 5.83
C MET A 3 73.54 -1.54 6.15
N ARG A 4 73.15 -1.40 7.43
CA ARG A 4 71.77 -1.57 7.89
C ARG A 4 71.07 -0.21 7.90
N SER A 5 70.08 -0.04 7.04
CA SER A 5 69.19 1.14 7.01
C SER A 5 68.24 1.10 8.21
N THR A 6 68.18 2.17 8.99
CA THR A 6 67.26 2.32 10.13
C THR A 6 66.12 3.25 9.74
N SER A 7 64.90 2.72 9.65
CA SER A 7 63.68 3.51 9.47
C SER A 7 63.33 4.27 10.76
N SER A 8 63.00 5.56 10.65
CA SER A 8 62.56 6.38 11.79
C SER A 8 61.12 6.02 12.17
N PRO A 9 60.82 5.80 13.47
CA PRO A 9 59.46 5.54 13.93
C PRO A 9 58.62 6.82 13.85
N THR A 10 57.45 6.75 13.21
CA THR A 10 56.46 7.81 13.21
C THR A 10 55.71 7.82 14.55
N THR A 11 55.73 8.95 15.27
CA THR A 11 54.99 9.12 16.53
C THR A 11 53.49 9.16 16.23
N ALA A 12 52.78 8.08 16.56
CA ALA A 12 51.31 8.06 16.53
C ALA A 12 50.79 8.94 17.69
N LYS A 13 50.13 10.05 17.35
CA LYS A 13 49.42 10.87 18.35
C LYS A 13 48.15 10.11 18.76
N GLY A 14 48.02 9.79 20.04
CA GLY A 14 46.79 9.20 20.60
C GLY A 14 45.73 10.27 20.83
N PHE A 15 44.45 9.89 20.72
CA PHE A 15 43.32 10.73 21.11
C PHE A 15 43.35 11.01 22.62
N THR A 16 43.02 12.24 23.01
CA THR A 16 42.84 12.58 24.43
C THR A 16 41.44 12.17 24.90
N LEU A 17 41.32 11.83 26.19
CA LEU A 17 40.02 11.51 26.79
C LEU A 17 39.06 12.72 26.73
N LEU A 18 39.60 13.93 26.77
CA LEU A 18 38.84 15.17 26.69
C LEU A 18 38.24 15.37 25.30
N GLU A 19 38.99 15.08 24.23
CA GLU A 19 38.47 15.13 22.87
C GLU A 19 37.31 14.14 22.68
N LEU A 20 37.44 12.91 23.20
CA LEU A 20 36.36 11.93 23.11
C LEU A 20 35.11 12.39 23.90
N LEU A 21 35.30 12.99 25.08
CA LEU A 21 34.21 13.47 25.92
C LEU A 21 33.43 14.63 25.28
N ILE A 22 34.12 15.58 24.65
CA ILE A 22 33.48 16.68 23.94
C ILE A 22 32.71 16.17 22.73
N VAL A 23 33.26 15.19 22.00
CA VAL A 23 32.60 14.60 20.81
C VAL A 23 31.29 13.92 21.18
N ILE A 24 31.26 13.10 22.22
CA ILE A 24 30.00 12.45 22.65
C ILE A 24 28.97 13.46 23.16
N ALA A 25 29.41 14.54 23.79
CA ALA A 25 28.52 15.61 24.25
C ALA A 25 27.87 16.37 23.07
N ILE A 26 28.65 16.69 22.04
CA ILE A 26 28.13 17.33 20.82
C ILE A 26 27.19 16.38 20.07
N ILE A 27 27.55 15.10 19.92
CA ILE A 27 26.70 14.10 19.27
C ILE A 27 25.36 13.96 19.99
N ALA A 28 25.35 13.94 21.33
CA ALA A 28 24.12 13.86 22.11
C ALA A 28 23.19 15.06 21.84
N ILE A 29 23.72 16.28 21.79
CA ILE A 29 22.92 17.48 21.50
C ILE A 29 22.36 17.44 20.08
N LEU A 30 23.21 17.15 19.08
CA LEU A 30 22.78 17.09 17.68
C LEU A 30 21.73 16.00 17.43
N ALA A 31 21.86 14.84 18.09
CA ALA A 31 20.90 13.75 17.99
C ALA A 31 19.51 14.15 18.49
N THR A 32 19.42 14.92 19.59
CA THR A 32 18.12 15.39 20.11
C THR A 32 17.43 16.35 19.16
N ILE A 33 18.17 17.27 18.53
CA ILE A 33 17.62 18.23 17.56
C ILE A 33 17.12 17.50 16.31
N LEU A 34 17.86 16.51 15.83
CA LEU A 34 17.51 15.76 14.61
C LEU A 34 16.17 15.03 14.74
N VAL A 35 15.88 14.44 15.90
CA VAL A 35 14.61 13.71 16.15
C VAL A 35 13.41 14.66 16.22
N ILE A 36 13.61 15.92 16.61
CA ILE A 36 12.54 16.93 16.62
C ILE A 36 12.25 17.43 15.19
N VAL A 37 13.30 17.56 14.36
CA VAL A 37 13.19 18.11 13.01
C VAL A 37 12.66 17.09 12.01
N ILE A 38 13.02 15.82 12.14
CA ILE A 38 12.53 14.74 11.28
C ILE A 38 11.40 14.04 12.01
N ASN A 39 10.21 13.98 11.41
CA ASN A 39 9.14 13.09 11.88
C ASN A 39 9.33 11.71 11.21
N PRO A 40 10.04 10.74 11.83
CA PRO A 40 10.32 9.45 11.21
C PRO A 40 9.03 8.65 10.97
N VAL A 41 8.03 8.81 11.83
CA VAL A 41 6.74 8.14 11.70
C VAL A 41 6.04 8.59 10.42
N GLU A 42 5.97 9.89 10.19
CA GLU A 42 5.40 10.45 8.97
C GLU A 42 6.18 10.05 7.71
N THR A 43 7.51 9.97 7.80
CA THR A 43 8.34 9.52 6.67
C THR A 43 8.03 8.07 6.29
N LEU A 44 7.83 7.20 7.29
CA LEU A 44 7.43 5.81 7.06
C LEU A 44 5.99 5.71 6.52
N ARG A 45 5.06 6.53 7.00
CA ARG A 45 3.69 6.62 6.46
C ARG A 45 3.69 7.03 4.99
N ARG A 46 4.47 8.06 4.63
CA ARG A 46 4.63 8.50 3.23
C ARG A 46 5.21 7.40 2.34
N ALA A 47 6.21 6.66 2.82
CA ALA A 47 6.77 5.54 2.08
C ALA A 47 5.74 4.44 1.82
N ARG A 48 4.93 4.08 2.83
CA ARG A 48 3.82 3.14 2.68
C ARG A 48 2.76 3.64 1.70
N ASP A 49 2.38 4.91 1.78
CA ASP A 49 1.38 5.47 0.85
C ASP A 49 1.89 5.51 -0.59
N VAL A 50 3.17 5.81 -0.82
CA VAL A 50 3.77 5.70 -2.16
C VAL A 50 3.67 4.26 -2.68
N GLN A 51 3.91 3.27 -1.83
CA GLN A 51 3.71 1.86 -2.17
C GLN A 51 2.24 1.58 -2.53
N ARG A 52 1.28 2.00 -1.69
CA ARG A 52 -0.17 1.83 -1.94
C ARG A 52 -0.59 2.43 -3.28
N LEU A 53 -0.18 3.66 -3.57
CA LEU A 53 -0.49 4.33 -4.83
C LEU A 53 0.09 3.57 -6.04
N SER A 54 1.31 3.07 -5.93
CA SER A 54 1.96 2.26 -6.98
C SER A 54 1.27 0.91 -7.18
N ASP A 55 0.91 0.24 -6.09
CA ASP A 55 0.22 -1.05 -6.07
C ASP A 55 -1.14 -0.91 -6.76
N LEU A 56 -1.96 0.05 -6.33
CA LEU A 56 -3.28 0.32 -6.92
C LEU A 56 -3.19 0.71 -8.40
N SER A 57 -2.20 1.52 -8.79
CA SER A 57 -1.98 1.87 -10.20
C SER A 57 -1.63 0.65 -11.05
N SER A 58 -0.80 -0.26 -10.52
CA SER A 58 -0.37 -1.48 -11.22
C SER A 58 -1.54 -2.44 -11.39
N VAL A 59 -2.33 -2.65 -10.33
CA VAL A 59 -3.53 -3.48 -10.35
C VAL A 59 -4.59 -2.91 -11.29
N ARG A 60 -4.87 -1.59 -11.21
CA ARG A 60 -5.80 -0.91 -12.13
C ARG A 60 -5.42 -1.15 -13.59
N THR A 61 -4.13 -1.04 -13.91
CA THR A 61 -3.62 -1.27 -15.27
C THR A 61 -3.80 -2.72 -15.70
N ALA A 62 -3.55 -3.68 -14.81
CA ALA A 62 -3.75 -5.10 -15.08
C ALA A 62 -5.22 -5.44 -15.37
N ILE A 63 -6.15 -4.89 -14.57
CA ILE A 63 -7.59 -5.09 -14.78
C ILE A 63 -8.04 -4.43 -16.09
N ALA A 64 -7.60 -3.21 -16.37
CA ALA A 64 -7.91 -2.53 -17.63
C ALA A 64 -7.40 -3.30 -18.85
N MET A 65 -6.20 -3.88 -18.76
CA MET A 65 -5.65 -4.74 -19.81
C MET A 65 -6.51 -5.99 -19.99
N TYR A 66 -6.86 -6.69 -18.89
CA TYR A 66 -7.75 -7.85 -18.93
C TYR A 66 -9.09 -7.54 -19.60
N MET A 67 -9.75 -6.44 -19.21
CA MET A 67 -11.02 -6.00 -19.78
C MET A 67 -10.93 -5.69 -21.28
N THR A 68 -9.75 -5.26 -21.75
CA THR A 68 -9.54 -4.87 -23.16
C THR A 68 -9.28 -6.08 -24.06
N VAL A 69 -8.52 -7.07 -23.58
CA VAL A 69 -8.03 -8.18 -24.41
C VAL A 69 -8.86 -9.45 -24.29
N THR A 70 -9.60 -9.63 -23.19
CA THR A 70 -10.41 -10.83 -22.94
C THR A 70 -11.84 -10.62 -23.45
N PRO A 71 -12.35 -11.48 -24.35
CA PRO A 71 -13.76 -11.46 -24.74
C PRO A 71 -14.68 -11.77 -23.55
N ASN A 72 -15.77 -11.00 -23.38
CA ASN A 72 -16.73 -11.14 -22.27
C ASN A 72 -16.02 -11.22 -20.89
N PRO A 73 -15.19 -10.21 -20.54
CA PRO A 73 -14.39 -10.26 -19.34
C PRO A 73 -15.28 -10.41 -18.10
N GLN A 74 -14.86 -11.28 -17.17
CA GLN A 74 -15.54 -11.51 -15.90
C GLN A 74 -14.67 -10.92 -14.79
N LEU A 75 -15.27 -10.03 -13.99
CA LEU A 75 -14.57 -9.29 -12.94
C LEU A 75 -14.77 -9.89 -11.53
N GLY A 76 -15.35 -11.09 -11.46
CA GLY A 76 -15.77 -11.74 -10.22
C GLY A 76 -17.28 -11.73 -10.07
N GLU A 77 -17.73 -11.98 -8.84
CA GLU A 77 -19.15 -11.85 -8.48
C GLU A 77 -19.44 -10.37 -8.20
N CYS A 78 -19.90 -9.66 -9.23
CA CYS A 78 -20.31 -8.27 -9.13
C CYS A 78 -21.74 -8.22 -8.61
N ALA A 79 -21.98 -7.56 -7.47
CA ALA A 79 -23.28 -7.65 -6.79
C ALA A 79 -24.17 -6.40 -6.96
N LEU A 80 -23.78 -5.47 -7.82
CA LEU A 80 -24.61 -4.31 -8.16
C LEU A 80 -25.47 -4.59 -9.39
N THR A 81 -26.70 -5.07 -9.19
CA THR A 81 -27.77 -4.65 -10.10
C THR A 81 -28.25 -3.28 -9.65
N PRO A 82 -28.59 -2.32 -10.55
CA PRO A 82 -29.08 -0.98 -10.18
C PRO A 82 -30.29 -0.95 -9.23
N SER A 83 -30.92 -2.10 -8.98
CA SER A 83 -32.15 -2.27 -8.20
C SER A 83 -31.96 -2.63 -6.73
N ASN A 84 -30.75 -2.89 -6.21
CA ASN A 84 -30.59 -3.25 -4.80
C ASN A 84 -29.23 -2.86 -4.17
N PRO A 85 -29.12 -1.70 -3.49
CA PRO A 85 -27.87 -1.23 -2.87
C PRO A 85 -27.43 -2.03 -1.63
N THR A 86 -28.23 -2.97 -1.13
CA THR A 86 -27.91 -3.71 0.13
C THR A 86 -27.13 -5.00 -0.08
N ASN A 87 -26.80 -5.38 -1.32
CA ASN A 87 -26.05 -6.60 -1.60
C ASN A 87 -24.81 -6.26 -2.42
N ARG A 88 -23.85 -5.55 -1.82
CA ARG A 88 -22.53 -5.29 -2.39
C ARG A 88 -21.61 -6.47 -2.07
N ILE A 89 -20.75 -6.87 -3.01
CA ILE A 89 -19.64 -7.80 -2.75
C ILE A 89 -18.34 -7.00 -2.72
N VAL A 90 -17.66 -7.00 -1.58
CA VAL A 90 -16.33 -6.39 -1.42
C VAL A 90 -15.31 -7.48 -1.17
N TYR A 91 -14.30 -7.55 -2.01
CA TYR A 91 -13.15 -8.41 -1.83
C TYR A 91 -12.04 -7.67 -1.08
N LEU A 92 -11.39 -8.38 -0.16
CA LEU A 92 -10.39 -7.80 0.73
C LEU A 92 -9.04 -8.51 0.58
N SER A 93 -7.96 -7.74 0.57
CA SER A 93 -6.59 -8.26 0.48
C SER A 93 -6.14 -8.92 1.79
N GLN A 94 -6.80 -9.99 2.23
CA GLN A 94 -6.43 -10.76 3.42
C GLN A 94 -6.71 -12.25 3.26
N ASP A 95 -5.99 -13.05 4.05
CA ASP A 95 -6.13 -14.51 4.08
C ASP A 95 -7.24 -14.88 5.05
N ALA A 96 -8.35 -15.41 4.55
CA ALA A 96 -9.37 -16.01 5.39
C ALA A 96 -10.14 -17.07 4.61
N ALA A 97 -10.55 -18.13 5.30
CA ALA A 97 -11.49 -19.10 4.74
C ALA A 97 -12.73 -18.36 4.22
N THR A 98 -13.09 -18.64 2.96
CA THR A 98 -14.17 -17.97 2.21
C THR A 98 -15.46 -17.98 3.04
N THR A 99 -15.74 -16.89 3.74
CA THR A 99 -16.93 -16.72 4.57
C THR A 99 -17.60 -15.43 4.13
N THR A 100 -18.81 -15.54 3.60
CA THR A 100 -19.62 -14.38 3.24
C THR A 100 -20.26 -13.82 4.50
N VAL A 101 -19.63 -12.82 5.11
CA VAL A 101 -20.24 -12.04 6.18
C VAL A 101 -20.75 -10.75 5.57
N ALA A 102 -22.06 -10.55 5.55
CA ALA A 102 -22.71 -9.28 5.18
C ALA A 102 -22.30 -8.68 3.80
N GLY A 103 -22.01 -9.50 2.79
CA GLY A 103 -21.57 -8.99 1.47
C GLY A 103 -20.07 -8.73 1.36
N VAL A 104 -19.26 -9.20 2.31
CA VAL A 104 -17.80 -9.17 2.19
C VAL A 104 -17.31 -10.57 1.83
N VAL A 105 -16.45 -10.66 0.81
CA VAL A 105 -15.84 -11.91 0.33
C VAL A 105 -14.34 -11.88 0.59
N TYR A 106 -13.81 -13.00 1.10
CA TYR A 106 -12.38 -13.17 1.35
C TYR A 106 -11.72 -13.99 0.26
N ALA A 107 -10.46 -13.65 -0.02
CA ALA A 107 -9.60 -14.44 -0.88
C ALA A 107 -9.28 -15.79 -0.22
N GLY A 108 -9.20 -16.86 -1.02
CA GLY A 108 -8.80 -18.18 -0.53
C GLY A 108 -7.35 -18.22 -0.01
N THR A 109 -6.83 -19.42 0.23
CA THR A 109 -5.54 -19.66 0.91
C THR A 109 -4.29 -19.07 0.23
N ASP A 110 -4.42 -18.56 -1.01
CA ASP A 110 -3.38 -17.75 -1.67
C ASP A 110 -3.98 -16.44 -2.14
N VAL A 111 -3.98 -15.47 -1.23
CA VAL A 111 -4.52 -14.12 -1.46
C VAL A 111 -3.79 -13.39 -2.57
N THR A 112 -2.53 -13.75 -2.82
CA THR A 112 -1.66 -13.08 -3.76
C THR A 112 -1.73 -13.66 -5.18
N ALA A 113 -2.52 -14.73 -5.37
CA ALA A 113 -2.65 -15.39 -6.65
C ALA A 113 -3.24 -14.49 -7.74
N VAL A 114 -2.77 -14.66 -8.97
CA VAL A 114 -3.18 -13.89 -10.17
C VAL A 114 -3.97 -14.72 -11.18
N ASP A 115 -4.41 -15.91 -10.76
CA ASP A 115 -5.15 -16.89 -11.57
C ASP A 115 -6.67 -16.85 -11.34
N GLY A 116 -7.14 -15.83 -10.61
CA GLY A 116 -8.54 -15.65 -10.21
C GLY A 116 -8.88 -16.24 -8.85
N THR A 117 -7.92 -16.85 -8.14
CA THR A 117 -8.13 -17.38 -6.78
C THR A 117 -7.67 -16.42 -5.66
N GLY A 118 -6.96 -15.35 -6.02
CA GLY A 118 -6.51 -14.32 -5.08
C GLY A 118 -7.61 -13.35 -4.66
N TRP A 119 -7.23 -12.27 -3.96
CA TRP A 119 -8.20 -11.30 -3.44
C TRP A 119 -8.87 -10.46 -4.50
N ILE A 120 -8.36 -10.48 -5.73
CA ILE A 120 -9.08 -10.00 -6.90
C ILE A 120 -9.48 -11.24 -7.70
N PRO A 121 -10.79 -11.53 -7.85
CA PRO A 121 -11.31 -12.72 -8.53
C PRO A 121 -11.22 -12.63 -10.06
N VAL A 122 -10.12 -12.07 -10.58
CA VAL A 122 -9.84 -11.91 -12.00
C VAL A 122 -8.67 -12.82 -12.37
N ASN A 123 -8.88 -13.68 -13.37
CA ASN A 123 -7.82 -14.53 -13.88
C ASN A 123 -6.94 -13.76 -14.88
N PHE A 124 -5.94 -13.04 -14.35
CA PHE A 124 -4.95 -12.32 -15.16
C PHE A 124 -4.08 -13.26 -15.99
N SER A 125 -3.94 -14.53 -15.59
CA SER A 125 -3.22 -15.53 -16.37
C SER A 125 -3.91 -15.86 -17.71
N ALA A 126 -5.18 -15.48 -17.88
CA ALA A 126 -5.90 -15.60 -19.15
C ALA A 126 -5.54 -14.50 -20.17
N ILE A 127 -4.78 -13.47 -19.78
CA ILE A 127 -4.27 -12.47 -20.71
C ILE A 127 -3.27 -13.14 -21.67
N ALA A 128 -3.39 -12.85 -22.97
CA ALA A 128 -2.44 -13.32 -23.97
C ALA A 128 -1.04 -12.76 -23.65
N GLY A 129 -0.08 -13.65 -23.39
CA GLY A 129 1.26 -13.28 -22.92
C GLY A 129 1.48 -13.47 -21.41
N GLY A 130 0.45 -13.87 -20.67
CA GLY A 130 0.50 -14.12 -19.23
C GLY A 130 0.09 -12.90 -18.39
N SER A 131 0.04 -13.09 -17.07
CA SER A 131 -0.32 -12.03 -16.13
C SER A 131 0.74 -10.89 -16.16
N PRO A 132 0.32 -9.62 -16.23
CA PRO A 132 1.22 -8.47 -16.09
C PRO A 132 1.68 -8.27 -14.63
N LEU A 133 1.08 -8.98 -13.67
CA LEU A 133 1.43 -8.96 -12.26
C LEU A 133 2.07 -10.30 -11.87
N ALA A 134 3.16 -10.25 -11.11
CA ALA A 134 3.78 -11.44 -10.53
C ALA A 134 2.98 -11.99 -9.34
N ALA A 135 2.31 -11.11 -8.60
CA ALA A 135 1.48 -11.40 -7.45
C ALA A 135 0.54 -10.19 -7.21
N LEU A 136 -0.64 -10.42 -6.63
CA LEU A 136 -1.46 -9.34 -6.11
C LEU A 136 -0.81 -8.73 -4.86
N PRO A 137 -0.78 -7.40 -4.74
CA PRO A 137 -0.14 -6.74 -3.62
C PRO A 137 -0.99 -6.88 -2.34
N LEU A 138 -0.32 -6.77 -1.20
CA LEU A 138 -0.92 -6.66 0.13
C LEU A 138 -0.57 -5.30 0.73
N ASP A 139 -1.44 -4.78 1.59
CA ASP A 139 -1.18 -3.50 2.23
C ASP A 139 0.10 -3.59 3.08
N PRO A 140 1.05 -2.65 2.94
CA PRO A 140 2.35 -2.72 3.61
C PRO A 140 2.29 -2.61 5.13
N SER A 141 1.14 -2.21 5.69
CA SER A 141 0.89 -2.16 7.13
C SER A 141 0.05 -3.33 7.65
N GLN A 142 -0.36 -4.24 6.76
CA GLN A 142 -1.11 -5.43 7.14
C GLN A 142 -0.23 -6.38 7.95
N ALA A 143 -0.38 -6.32 9.27
CA ALA A 143 0.39 -7.14 10.20
C ALA A 143 -0.23 -8.52 10.47
N SER A 144 -1.53 -8.71 10.20
CA SER A 144 -2.26 -9.96 10.42
C SER A 144 -3.53 -10.05 9.58
N THR A 145 -4.17 -11.22 9.60
CA THR A 145 -5.57 -11.36 9.20
C THR A 145 -6.46 -10.54 10.13
N PHE A 146 -7.44 -9.82 9.58
CA PHE A 146 -8.39 -9.04 10.37
C PHE A 146 -9.68 -9.82 10.59
N ASP A 147 -10.28 -9.67 11.78
CA ASP A 147 -11.66 -10.12 11.98
C ASP A 147 -12.58 -9.31 11.07
N VAL A 148 -13.38 -10.04 10.32
CA VAL A 148 -14.34 -9.57 9.32
C VAL A 148 -15.32 -8.54 9.86
N ASN A 149 -15.65 -8.64 11.15
CA ASN A 149 -16.59 -7.75 11.82
C ASN A 149 -15.93 -6.44 12.29
N ASP A 150 -14.60 -6.37 12.29
CA ASP A 150 -13.81 -5.22 12.74
C ASP A 150 -13.19 -4.43 11.58
N ILE A 151 -13.58 -4.74 10.33
CA ILE A 151 -13.06 -4.06 9.14
C ILE A 151 -13.83 -2.75 8.92
N ALA A 152 -13.33 -1.68 9.52
CA ALA A 152 -13.77 -0.30 9.26
C ALA A 152 -13.08 0.29 8.02
N THR A 153 -13.57 1.44 7.52
CA THR A 153 -12.89 2.23 6.48
C THR A 153 -11.48 2.65 6.92
N SER A 154 -11.26 2.81 8.23
CA SER A 154 -9.96 3.12 8.82
C SER A 154 -8.92 1.99 8.73
N THR A 155 -9.35 0.74 8.47
CA THR A 155 -8.48 -0.43 8.43
C THR A 155 -7.60 -0.40 7.17
N PRO A 156 -6.27 -0.47 7.30
CA PRO A 156 -5.36 -0.39 6.18
C PRO A 156 -5.27 -1.75 5.45
N ILE A 157 -6.15 -1.90 4.48
CA ILE A 157 -6.30 -3.09 3.62
C ILE A 157 -6.73 -2.62 2.24
N TYR A 158 -6.35 -3.34 1.19
CA TYR A 158 -6.88 -3.08 -0.15
C TYR A 158 -8.26 -3.70 -0.31
N ARG A 159 -9.16 -2.97 -0.97
CA ARG A 159 -10.52 -3.41 -1.25
C ARG A 159 -10.76 -3.40 -2.74
N TYR A 160 -11.57 -4.32 -3.21
CA TYR A 160 -11.98 -4.44 -4.60
C TYR A 160 -13.48 -4.74 -4.68
N ALA A 161 -14.17 -4.10 -5.61
CA ALA A 161 -15.54 -4.43 -5.95
C ALA A 161 -15.79 -4.18 -7.45
N CYS A 162 -16.83 -4.79 -7.98
CA CYS A 162 -17.18 -4.66 -9.38
C CYS A 162 -18.69 -4.54 -9.62
N SER A 163 -19.03 -4.03 -10.80
CA SER A 163 -20.37 -3.91 -11.38
C SER A 163 -20.36 -4.61 -12.74
N ASP A 164 -21.43 -5.31 -13.09
CA ASP A 164 -21.60 -5.96 -14.40
C ASP A 164 -22.43 -5.13 -15.40
N ALA A 165 -23.18 -4.13 -14.90
CA ALA A 165 -24.08 -3.30 -15.70
C ALA A 165 -24.06 -1.80 -15.30
N PRO A 166 -23.14 -0.98 -15.84
CA PRO A 166 -22.10 -1.33 -16.80
C PRO A 166 -20.94 -2.09 -16.15
N LEU A 167 -20.14 -2.78 -16.97
CA LEU A 167 -18.94 -3.45 -16.51
C LEU A 167 -17.92 -2.43 -15.99
N ALA A 168 -17.77 -2.40 -14.66
CA ALA A 168 -16.90 -1.46 -13.98
C ALA A 168 -16.29 -2.08 -12.74
N PHE A 169 -15.23 -1.45 -12.23
CA PHE A 169 -14.60 -1.85 -10.98
C PHE A 169 -14.08 -0.65 -10.22
N GLU A 170 -13.87 -0.91 -8.94
CA GLU A 170 -13.30 0.00 -7.98
C GLU A 170 -12.28 -0.71 -7.11
N LEU A 171 -11.18 -0.02 -6.85
CA LEU A 171 -10.14 -0.40 -5.90
C LEU A 171 -9.97 0.74 -4.91
N THR A 172 -9.89 0.39 -3.62
CA THR A 172 -9.68 1.40 -2.57
C THR A 172 -8.57 1.03 -1.60
N ALA A 173 -7.89 2.05 -1.08
CA ALA A 173 -6.92 1.91 0.00
C ALA A 173 -6.97 3.14 0.90
N ARG A 174 -6.71 2.96 2.20
CA ARG A 174 -6.57 4.09 3.11
C ARG A 174 -5.14 4.61 3.12
N LEU A 175 -4.96 5.91 2.93
CA LEU A 175 -3.67 6.58 3.06
C LEU A 175 -3.44 7.05 4.50
N GLU A 176 -2.22 6.91 4.99
CA GLU A 176 -1.89 7.16 6.40
C GLU A 176 -1.17 8.49 6.65
N SER A 177 -0.43 8.98 5.65
CA SER A 177 0.42 10.16 5.80
C SER A 177 -0.39 11.44 5.75
N ILE A 178 0.08 12.48 6.43
CA ILE A 178 -0.54 13.81 6.38
C ILE A 178 -0.43 14.36 4.95
N ALA A 179 0.68 14.07 4.26
CA ALA A 179 0.91 14.52 2.90
C ALA A 179 -0.14 14.02 1.88
N TYR A 180 -0.73 12.85 2.09
CA TYR A 180 -1.68 12.26 1.14
C TYR A 180 -3.09 12.03 1.69
N GLY A 181 -3.24 11.80 3.00
CA GLY A 181 -4.48 11.36 3.63
C GLY A 181 -5.20 12.38 4.53
N ASP A 182 -4.62 13.56 4.79
CA ASP A 182 -5.24 14.57 5.65
C ASP A 182 -5.70 15.81 4.86
N VAL A 183 -6.78 16.44 5.36
CA VAL A 183 -7.35 17.72 4.92
C VAL A 183 -6.51 18.90 5.41
N ASP A 184 -5.55 18.68 6.32
CA ASP A 184 -4.68 19.74 6.86
C ASP A 184 -3.80 20.37 5.76
N VAL A 185 -4.40 21.33 5.06
CA VAL A 185 -3.82 22.18 4.02
C VAL A 185 -2.64 23.00 4.55
N ASP A 186 -2.57 23.19 5.86
CA ASP A 186 -1.51 23.94 6.54
C ASP A 186 -0.17 23.18 6.59
N GLU A 187 -0.17 21.85 6.39
CA GLU A 187 1.04 21.02 6.28
C GLU A 187 1.40 20.65 4.83
N GLY A 188 0.70 21.22 3.84
CA GLY A 188 0.90 20.92 2.42
C GLY A 188 0.37 19.54 2.00
N GLY A 189 -0.60 19.01 2.75
CA GLY A 189 -1.35 17.81 2.39
C GLY A 189 -2.05 17.97 1.06
N THR A 190 -2.00 16.93 0.23
CA THR A 190 -2.69 16.88 -1.07
C THR A 190 -4.12 16.36 -0.95
N ASN A 191 -4.48 15.81 0.21
CA ASN A 191 -5.78 15.20 0.51
C ASN A 191 -6.31 14.37 -0.67
N LYS A 192 -5.55 13.35 -1.07
CA LYS A 192 -5.84 12.55 -2.26
C LYS A 192 -7.15 11.78 -2.13
N MET A 193 -7.51 11.37 -0.91
CA MET A 193 -8.75 10.64 -0.63
C MET A 193 -10.00 11.53 -0.82
N ALA A 194 -9.90 12.85 -0.66
CA ALA A 194 -11.04 13.75 -0.93
C ALA A 194 -11.03 14.35 -2.34
N THR A 195 -10.00 14.07 -3.16
CA THR A 195 -9.75 14.75 -4.44
C THR A 195 -9.51 13.80 -5.62
N ASP A 196 -9.71 12.50 -5.42
CA ASP A 196 -9.63 11.46 -6.45
C ASP A 196 -10.90 11.34 -7.30
N GLY A 197 -12.02 11.90 -6.83
CA GLY A 197 -13.26 12.07 -7.57
C GLY A 197 -14.28 10.95 -7.39
N GLY A 198 -14.11 10.09 -6.39
CA GLY A 198 -15.16 9.18 -5.95
C GLY A 198 -16.01 9.75 -4.81
N ASP A 199 -16.66 8.88 -4.04
CA ASP A 199 -17.63 9.25 -3.00
C ASP A 199 -17.14 9.10 -1.56
N SER A 200 -16.02 8.43 -1.32
CA SER A 200 -15.42 8.34 0.00
C SER A 200 -14.42 9.47 0.27
N SER A 201 -14.46 10.07 1.47
CA SER A 201 -13.39 10.99 1.92
C SER A 201 -12.29 10.28 2.72
N ASP A 202 -12.51 9.01 3.07
CA ASP A 202 -11.66 8.23 3.99
C ASP A 202 -10.77 7.21 3.26
N LEU A 203 -11.03 7.01 1.97
CA LEU A 203 -10.38 6.03 1.12
C LEU A 203 -9.89 6.70 -0.15
N TYR A 204 -8.73 6.28 -0.64
CA TYR A 204 -8.26 6.65 -1.97
C TYR A 204 -8.80 5.66 -3.00
N GLU A 205 -9.45 6.17 -4.03
CA GLU A 205 -10.29 5.43 -4.95
C GLU A 205 -9.72 5.45 -6.36
N VAL A 206 -9.60 4.27 -6.97
CA VAL A 206 -9.21 4.14 -8.39
C VAL A 206 -10.02 3.06 -9.08
N GLY A 207 -10.33 3.26 -10.36
CA GLY A 207 -11.14 2.30 -11.10
C GLY A 207 -11.73 2.88 -12.37
N THR A 208 -12.79 2.25 -12.85
CA THR A 208 -13.63 2.75 -13.95
C THR A 208 -14.95 3.35 -13.45
N ASN A 209 -15.36 3.02 -12.23
CA ASN A 209 -16.45 3.68 -11.51
C ASN A 209 -16.03 3.76 -10.03
N LEU A 210 -16.05 4.97 -9.45
CA LEU A 210 -15.57 5.26 -8.09
C LEU A 210 -16.73 5.46 -7.10
N LEU A 211 -17.83 4.73 -7.33
CA LEU A 211 -19.10 4.84 -6.59
C LEU A 211 -19.65 3.44 -6.28
N ILE A 212 -18.78 2.43 -6.30
CA ILE A 212 -19.12 1.04 -6.03
C ILE A 212 -18.89 0.76 -4.54
N ILE A 213 -17.88 1.36 -3.92
CA ILE A 213 -17.48 1.15 -2.53
C ILE A 213 -17.69 2.44 -1.73
N ASP A 214 -18.75 2.50 -0.93
CA ASP A 214 -18.89 3.52 0.14
C ASP A 214 -17.90 3.30 1.29
#